data_AF-A0A7Z1HKB0-F1
#
_entry.id   AF-A0A7Z1HKB0-F1
#
_cell.length_a   1.000
_cell.length_b   1.000
_cell.length_c   1.000
_cell.angle_alpha   90.00
_cell.angle_beta   90.00
_cell.angle_gamma   90.00
#
_symmetry.space_group_name_H-M   'P 1'
#
loop_
_entity.id
_entity.type
_entity.pdbx_description
1 polymer ?
#
loop_
_entity_poly.entity_id
_entity_poly.type
_entity_poly.pdbx_seq_one_letter_code
_entity_poly.pdbx_strand_id
1 'polypeptide(L)'
;MGNLFLREKEQWLTWSLWGVVGAVLTLYTAFNTQTPHLVAIASISILVVLTWWMQRSKRFDFGRAFKVCCYVLMLSILPAFVLVIMPSDNLSRFDLIFQCLSFATLSLLVCLLCSWIAKRPKQYY
;
A
#
# COMPACT_ATOMS: atom_id res chain seq x y z
N MET A 1 16.68 -13.96 -27.15
CA MET A 1 15.96 -14.64 -26.03
C MET A 1 16.86 -14.85 -24.80
N GLY A 2 17.61 -13.84 -24.35
CA GLY A 2 18.60 -13.98 -23.26
C GLY A 2 18.24 -13.31 -21.92
N ASN A 3 17.14 -12.56 -21.84
CA ASN A 3 16.78 -11.76 -20.65
C ASN A 3 15.57 -12.29 -19.86
N LEU A 4 15.02 -13.44 -20.22
CA LEU A 4 13.91 -14.07 -19.49
C LEU A 4 14.37 -14.80 -18.20
N PHE A 5 15.68 -15.01 -18.04
CA PHE A 5 16.27 -15.73 -16.90
C PHE A 5 16.90 -14.84 -15.83
N LEU A 6 17.00 -13.52 -16.05
CA LEU A 6 17.26 -12.57 -14.97
C LEU A 6 15.96 -12.36 -14.18
N ARG A 7 15.46 -13.42 -13.57
CA ARG A 7 14.41 -13.36 -12.55
C ARG A 7 15.06 -12.70 -11.32
N GLU A 8 15.17 -11.38 -11.38
CA GLU A 8 15.81 -10.53 -10.38
C GLU A 8 15.22 -10.90 -9.00
N LYS A 9 16.11 -11.42 -8.14
CA LYS A 9 15.82 -11.85 -6.77
C LYS A 9 14.99 -10.76 -6.10
N GLU A 10 13.80 -11.12 -5.61
CA GLU A 10 12.93 -10.15 -4.93
C GLU A 10 13.69 -9.52 -3.76
N GLN A 11 14.04 -8.24 -3.89
CA GLN A 11 14.64 -7.46 -2.81
C GLN A 11 13.54 -7.05 -1.83
N TRP A 12 13.03 -8.03 -1.07
CA TRP A 12 12.03 -7.84 -0.03
C TRP A 12 12.45 -6.79 1.00
N LEU A 13 13.75 -6.63 1.24
CA LEU A 13 14.30 -5.57 2.10
C LEU A 13 14.02 -4.16 1.59
N THR A 14 14.10 -3.94 0.28
CA THR A 14 13.80 -2.63 -0.31
C THR A 14 12.33 -2.28 -0.11
N TRP A 15 11.45 -3.27 -0.29
CA TRP A 15 10.01 -3.08 -0.09
C TRP A 15 9.64 -2.89 1.38
N SER A 16 10.29 -3.61 2.30
CA SER A 16 10.06 -3.42 3.73
C SER A 16 10.55 -2.04 4.20
N LEU A 17 11.68 -1.54 3.69
CA LEU A 17 12.14 -0.16 3.97
C LEU A 17 11.10 0.88 3.53
N TRP A 18 10.51 0.73 2.34
CA TRP A 18 9.42 1.61 1.89
C TRP A 18 8.16 1.48 2.77
N GLY A 19 7.85 0.27 3.24
CA GLY A 19 6.80 0.05 4.24
C GLY A 19 7.07 0.79 5.55
N VAL A 20 8.31 0.76 6.05
CA VAL A 20 8.72 1.45 7.28
C VAL A 20 8.67 2.97 7.11
N VAL A 21 9.16 3.50 5.99
CA VAL A 21 9.02 4.93 5.67
C VAL A 21 7.54 5.32 5.67
N GLY A 22 6.70 4.46 5.09
CA GLY A 22 5.27 4.68 5.09
C GLY A 22 4.62 4.67 6.47
N ALA A 23 5.03 3.72 7.32
CA ALA A 23 4.61 3.62 8.71
C ALA A 23 5.00 4.85 9.55
N VAL A 24 6.21 5.39 9.34
CA VAL A 24 6.65 6.61 10.03
C VAL A 24 5.81 7.81 9.59
N LEU A 25 5.51 7.92 8.30
CA LEU A 25 4.68 8.99 7.75
C LEU A 25 3.25 8.94 8.31
N THR A 26 2.63 7.76 8.30
CA THR A 26 1.25 7.56 8.80
C THR A 26 1.16 7.73 10.31
N LEU A 27 2.20 7.33 11.07
CA LEU A 27 2.29 7.60 12.50
C LEU A 27 2.40 9.09 12.77
N TYR A 28 3.29 9.80 12.06
CA TYR A 28 3.44 11.24 12.22
C TYR A 28 2.11 11.96 11.94
N THR A 29 1.39 11.60 10.87
CA THR A 29 0.07 12.20 10.61
C THR A 29 -0.96 11.82 11.66
N ALA A 30 -0.98 10.56 12.12
CA ALA A 30 -1.88 10.11 13.18
C ALA A 30 -1.68 10.89 14.50
N PHE A 31 -0.43 11.14 14.91
CA PHE A 31 -0.14 11.91 16.13
C PHE A 31 -0.54 13.38 16.02
N ASN A 32 -0.34 14.00 14.85
CA ASN A 32 -0.59 15.42 14.67
C ASN A 32 -2.07 15.75 14.47
N THR A 33 -2.83 14.90 13.76
CA THR A 33 -4.20 15.25 13.37
C THR A 33 -5.27 14.33 13.96
N GLN A 34 -4.92 13.11 14.40
CA GLN A 34 -5.85 12.09 14.91
C GLN A 34 -7.05 11.77 13.99
N THR A 35 -7.02 12.23 12.74
CA THR A 35 -8.11 12.02 11.76
C THR A 35 -7.80 10.80 10.87
N PRO A 36 -8.70 9.82 10.77
CA PRO A 36 -8.46 8.60 9.99
C PRO A 36 -8.32 8.86 8.48
N HIS A 37 -9.00 9.87 7.95
CA HIS A 37 -8.94 10.20 6.52
C HIS A 37 -7.56 10.71 6.08
N LEU A 38 -6.88 11.52 6.90
CA LEU A 38 -5.53 12.02 6.58
C LEU A 38 -4.49 10.91 6.65
N VAL A 39 -4.66 9.95 7.57
CA VAL A 39 -3.82 8.74 7.63
C VAL A 39 -3.97 7.91 6.35
N ALA A 40 -5.21 7.74 5.87
CA ALA A 40 -5.47 7.04 4.62
C ALA A 40 -4.79 7.77 3.43
N ILE A 41 -4.94 9.08 3.32
CA ILE A 41 -4.31 9.89 2.25
C ILE A 41 -2.78 9.78 2.31
N ALA A 42 -2.19 9.83 3.50
CA ALA A 42 -0.76 9.65 3.69
C ALA A 42 -0.30 8.28 3.17
N SER A 43 -0.97 7.19 3.55
CA SER A 43 -0.64 5.83 3.06
C SER A 43 -0.77 5.69 1.54
N ILE A 44 -1.79 6.32 0.93
CA ILE A 44 -2.00 6.32 -0.53
C ILE A 44 -0.88 7.08 -1.23
N SER A 45 -0.41 8.20 -0.68
CA SER A 45 0.66 8.99 -1.29
C SER A 45 1.96 8.19 -1.49
N ILE A 46 2.30 7.30 -0.54
CA ILE A 46 3.45 6.40 -0.64
C ILE A 46 3.22 5.37 -1.76
N LEU A 47 2.01 4.83 -1.89
CA LEU A 47 1.69 3.94 -2.99
C LEU A 47 1.79 4.62 -4.36
N VAL A 48 1.41 5.91 -4.47
CA VAL A 48 1.58 6.66 -5.72
C VAL A 48 3.05 6.81 -6.09
N VAL A 49 3.92 7.11 -5.12
CA VAL A 49 5.38 7.17 -5.36
C VAL A 49 5.92 5.79 -5.76
N LEU A 50 5.49 4.73 -5.07
CA LEU A 50 5.93 3.37 -5.32
C LEU A 50 5.49 2.89 -6.71
N THR A 51 4.24 3.16 -7.09
CA THR A 51 3.68 2.78 -8.40
C THR A 51 4.33 3.55 -9.52
N TRP A 52 4.60 4.85 -9.33
CA TRP A 52 5.39 5.65 -10.27
C TRP A 52 6.77 5.05 -10.50
N TRP A 53 7.43 4.62 -9.41
CA TRP A 53 8.73 3.96 -9.50
C TRP A 53 8.66 2.61 -10.22
N MET A 54 7.66 1.78 -9.91
CA MET A 54 7.41 0.52 -10.60
C MET A 54 7.15 0.73 -12.09
N GLN A 55 6.33 1.73 -12.45
CA GLN A 55 6.03 2.11 -13.83
C GLN A 55 7.30 2.56 -14.57
N ARG A 56 8.16 3.36 -13.95
CA ARG A 56 9.42 3.84 -14.55
C ARG A 56 10.40 2.70 -14.81
N SER A 57 10.51 1.74 -13.90
CA SER A 57 11.36 0.58 -14.10
C SER A 57 10.89 -0.27 -15.30
N LYS A 58 9.58 -0.19 -15.60
CA LYS A 58 8.85 -1.07 -16.51
C LYS A 58 9.06 -2.54 -16.18
N ARG A 59 9.63 -2.99 -15.05
CA ARG A 59 10.09 -4.39 -14.90
C ARG A 59 9.07 -5.38 -14.31
N PHE A 60 7.91 -4.91 -13.87
CA PHE A 60 7.02 -5.69 -13.02
C PHE A 60 5.81 -6.27 -13.78
N ASP A 61 5.52 -7.55 -13.50
CA ASP A 61 4.25 -8.18 -13.84
C ASP A 61 3.15 -7.75 -12.86
N PHE A 62 1.90 -7.72 -13.34
CA PHE A 62 0.73 -7.29 -12.57
C PHE A 62 0.63 -7.96 -11.20
N GLY A 63 0.78 -9.29 -11.13
CA GLY A 63 0.69 -10.03 -9.87
C GLY A 63 1.80 -9.68 -8.88
N ARG A 64 3.01 -9.37 -9.36
CA ARG A 64 4.14 -8.98 -8.51
C ARG A 64 3.95 -7.56 -7.99
N ALA A 65 3.54 -6.63 -8.84
CA ALA A 65 3.22 -5.26 -8.43
C ALA A 65 2.08 -5.22 -7.38
N PHE A 66 1.02 -6.02 -7.59
CA PHE A 66 -0.08 -6.14 -6.65
C PHE A 66 0.37 -6.68 -5.27
N LYS A 67 1.16 -7.76 -5.25
CA LYS A 67 1.69 -8.35 -4.01
C LYS A 67 2.51 -7.33 -3.21
N VAL A 68 3.37 -6.57 -3.88
CA VAL A 68 4.22 -5.57 -3.22
C VAL A 68 3.39 -4.38 -2.72
N CYS A 69 2.45 -3.87 -3.52
CA CYS A 69 1.59 -2.76 -3.10
C CYS A 69 0.76 -3.14 -1.85
N CYS A 70 0.14 -4.31 -1.84
CA CYS A 70 -0.59 -4.80 -0.68
C CYS A 70 0.32 -4.95 0.55
N TYR A 71 1.53 -5.49 0.37
CA TYR A 71 2.49 -5.66 1.47
C TYR A 71 2.89 -4.32 2.09
N VAL A 72 3.31 -3.36 1.27
CA VAL A 72 3.73 -2.02 1.71
C VAL A 72 2.57 -1.28 2.37
N LEU A 73 1.37 -1.36 1.79
CA LEU A 73 0.18 -0.72 2.34
C LEU A 73 -0.16 -1.27 3.73
N MET A 74 -0.20 -2.60 3.89
CA MET A 74 -0.47 -3.23 5.18
C MET A 74 0.54 -2.80 6.24
N LEU A 75 1.83 -2.77 5.89
CA LEU A 75 2.90 -2.37 6.81
C LEU A 75 2.78 -0.89 7.21
N SER A 76 2.41 -0.02 6.26
CA SER A 76 2.26 1.42 6.51
C SER A 76 1.06 1.79 7.37
N ILE A 77 -0.05 1.06 7.26
CA ILE A 77 -1.31 1.42 7.94
C ILE A 77 -1.40 0.81 9.34
N LEU A 78 -0.83 -0.38 9.53
CA LEU A 78 -0.90 -1.13 10.79
C LEU A 78 -0.63 -0.28 12.06
N PRO A 79 0.43 0.55 12.13
CA PRO A 79 0.68 1.33 13.34
C PRO A 79 -0.31 2.47 13.55
N ALA A 80 -0.75 3.14 12.49
CA ALA A 80 -1.74 4.21 12.59
C ALA A 80 -3.16 3.68 12.87
N PHE A 81 -3.47 2.47 12.40
CA PHE A 81 -4.73 1.79 12.66
C PHE A 81 -4.93 1.50 14.15
N VAL A 82 -3.89 1.02 14.84
CA VAL A 82 -3.91 0.75 16.29
C VAL A 82 -4.13 2.05 17.08
N LEU A 83 -3.56 3.17 16.64
CA LEU A 83 -3.67 4.44 17.37
C LEU A 83 -4.97 5.20 17.14
N VAL A 84 -5.59 5.10 15.96
CA VAL A 84 -6.74 5.94 15.59
C VAL A 84 -8.07 5.21 15.68
N ILE A 85 -8.10 3.90 15.38
CA ILE A 85 -9.37 3.15 15.29
C ILE A 85 -9.65 2.37 16.58
N MET A 86 -8.61 1.87 17.23
CA MET A 86 -8.72 1.04 18.43
C MET A 86 -9.19 1.78 19.71
N PRO A 87 -8.85 3.05 19.97
CA PRO A 87 -9.30 3.75 21.18
C PRO A 87 -10.70 4.38 21.05
N SER A 88 -11.54 3.91 20.13
CA SER A 88 -12.90 4.42 20.00
C SER A 88 -13.83 3.78 21.06
N ASP A 89 -13.65 4.19 22.32
CA ASP A 89 -14.40 3.68 23.48
C ASP A 89 -15.94 3.85 23.36
N ASN A 90 -16.40 4.67 22.41
CA ASN A 90 -17.81 4.96 22.16
C ASN A 90 -18.38 4.34 20.88
N LEU A 91 -17.61 3.55 20.10
CA LEU A 91 -18.09 2.97 18.85
C LEU A 91 -18.78 1.62 19.08
N SER A 92 -19.95 1.44 18.48
CA SER A 92 -20.62 0.14 18.49
C SER A 92 -19.75 -0.88 17.74
N ARG A 93 -19.75 -2.15 18.18
CA ARG A 93 -18.99 -3.22 17.52
C ARG A 93 -19.31 -3.33 16.02
N PHE A 94 -20.54 -3.01 15.64
CA PHE A 94 -20.97 -3.01 14.24
C PHE A 94 -20.31 -1.89 13.43
N ASP A 95 -20.24 -0.68 13.96
CA ASP A 95 -19.60 0.45 13.28
C ASP A 95 -18.10 0.17 13.04
N LEU A 96 -17.42 -0.42 14.02
CA LEU A 96 -16.02 -0.83 13.89
C LEU A 96 -15.85 -1.86 12.75
N ILE A 97 -16.73 -2.86 12.67
CA ILE A 97 -16.68 -3.89 11.62
C ILE A 97 -16.91 -3.27 10.24
N PHE A 98 -17.91 -2.40 10.09
CA PHE A 98 -18.19 -1.71 8.83
C PHE A 98 -17.04 -0.78 8.41
N GLN A 99 -16.41 -0.10 9.36
CA GLN A 99 -15.25 0.75 9.11
C GLN A 99 -14.02 -0.07 8.66
N CYS A 100 -13.74 -1.19 9.33
CA CYS A 100 -12.69 -2.12 8.91
C CYS A 100 -12.95 -2.68 7.50
N LEU A 101 -14.19 -3.08 7.22
CA LEU A 101 -14.57 -3.67 5.94
C LEU A 101 -14.49 -2.65 4.79
N SER A 102 -14.99 -1.44 5.01
CA SER A 102 -14.89 -0.35 4.03
C SER A 102 -13.43 0.05 3.77
N PHE A 103 -12.60 0.09 4.81
CA PHE A 103 -11.19 0.36 4.68
C PHE A 103 -10.44 -0.75 3.90
N ALA A 104 -10.72 -2.01 4.20
CA ALA A 104 -10.15 -3.16 3.49
C ALA A 104 -10.56 -3.18 2.00
N THR A 105 -11.83 -2.90 1.69
CA THR A 105 -12.29 -2.86 0.29
C THR A 105 -11.68 -1.69 -0.48
N LEU A 106 -11.63 -0.49 0.10
CA LEU A 106 -11.00 0.67 -0.54
C LEU A 106 -9.50 0.48 -0.77
N SER A 107 -8.78 -0.05 0.22
CA SER A 107 -7.35 -0.34 0.06
C SER A 107 -7.06 -1.37 -1.02
N LEU A 108 -7.89 -2.41 -1.16
CA LEU A 108 -7.79 -3.38 -2.26
C LEU A 108 -8.03 -2.71 -3.63
N LEU A 109 -9.04 -1.85 -3.74
CA LEU A 109 -9.30 -1.09 -4.97
C LEU A 109 -8.12 -0.21 -5.35
N VAL A 110 -7.53 0.50 -4.38
CA VAL A 110 -6.33 1.32 -4.61
C VAL A 110 -5.17 0.44 -5.07
N CYS A 111 -4.94 -0.71 -4.43
CA CYS A 111 -3.87 -1.64 -4.84
C CYS A 111 -4.09 -2.22 -6.25
N LEU A 112 -5.35 -2.45 -6.65
CA LEU A 112 -5.71 -2.89 -8.00
C LEU A 112 -5.46 -1.80 -9.05
N LEU A 113 -5.82 -0.55 -8.77
CA LEU A 113 -5.53 0.58 -9.65
C LEU A 113 -4.02 0.79 -9.80
N CYS A 114 -3.30 0.74 -8.67
CA CYS A 114 -1.85 0.84 -8.59
C CYS A 114 -1.15 -0.24 -9.42
N SER A 115 -1.58 -1.50 -9.30
CA SER A 115 -1.01 -2.61 -10.06
C SER A 115 -1.38 -2.56 -11.54
N TRP A 116 -2.55 -2.03 -11.89
CA TRP A 116 -2.95 -1.81 -13.28
C TRP A 116 -2.04 -0.78 -13.95
N ILE A 117 -1.78 0.35 -13.29
CA ILE A 117 -0.90 1.41 -13.80
C ILE A 117 0.55 0.91 -13.93
N ALA A 118 1.01 0.08 -12.99
CA ALA A 118 2.35 -0.48 -12.99
C ALA A 118 2.57 -1.58 -14.05
N LYS A 119 1.50 -2.15 -14.64
CA LYS A 119 1.58 -3.26 -15.58
C LYS A 119 2.25 -2.82 -16.89
N ARG A 120 3.27 -3.58 -17.36
CA ARG A 120 3.80 -3.39 -18.73
C ARG A 120 2.69 -3.61 -19.78
N PRO A 121 2.66 -2.82 -20.87
CA PRO A 121 1.87 -3.18 -22.04
C PRO A 121 2.36 -4.52 -22.62
N LYS A 122 1.44 -5.41 -23.00
CA LYS A 122 1.79 -6.69 -23.62
C LYS A 122 2.56 -6.39 -24.92
N GLN A 123 3.82 -6.79 -24.97
CA GLN A 123 4.58 -6.77 -26.21
C GLN A 123 4.08 -7.94 -27.06
N TYR A 124 3.22 -7.63 -28.04
CA TYR A 124 2.86 -8.57 -29.10
C TYR A 124 4.04 -8.63 -30.06
N TYR A 125 4.92 -9.61 -29.85
CA TYR A 125 5.89 -10.07 -30.84
C TYR A 125 5.70 -11.57 -31.02
#